data_AF-A0A820PM80-F1
#
_entry.id   AF-A0A820PM80-F1
#
_cell.length_a   1.000
_cell.length_b   1.000
_cell.length_c   1.000
_cell.angle_alpha   90.00
_cell.angle_beta   90.00
_cell.angle_gamma   90.00
#
_symmetry.space_group_name_H-M   'P 1'
#
loop_
_entity.id
_entity.type
_entity.pdbx_description
1 polymer ?
#
loop_
_entity_poly.entity_id
_entity_poly.type
_entity_poly.pdbx_seq_one_letter_code
_entity_poly.pdbx_strand_id
1 'polypeptide(L)'
;KTTDALHECSQRLHSLNITQVEHSLIIPIVLCLPDENLIDSESVHIIKYCYMYALYIQLCTTRTEDEAKSVFDQILQIIDSLVTVSELCKENIGELIFDETESQE
;
A
#
# COMPACT_ATOMS: atom_id res chain seq x y z
N LYS A 1 12.18 -13.84 3.07
CA LYS A 1 10.80 -13.84 2.55
C LYS A 1 10.16 -12.45 2.67
N THR A 2 9.88 -11.95 3.88
CA THR A 2 9.25 -10.62 4.06
C THR A 2 10.11 -9.46 3.59
N THR A 3 11.41 -9.47 3.90
CA THR A 3 12.37 -8.47 3.40
C THR A 3 12.48 -8.47 1.88
N ASP A 4 12.46 -9.65 1.25
CA ASP A 4 12.52 -9.79 -0.21
C ASP A 4 11.27 -9.21 -0.88
N ALA A 5 10.08 -9.51 -0.33
CA ALA A 5 8.82 -8.99 -0.83
C ALA A 5 8.69 -7.46 -0.66
N LEU A 6 9.16 -6.92 0.49
CA LEU A 6 9.22 -5.48 0.70
C LEU A 6 10.18 -4.80 -0.29
N HIS A 7 11.33 -5.43 -0.54
CA HIS A 7 12.31 -4.94 -1.51
C HIS A 7 11.73 -4.93 -2.93
N GLU A 8 11.00 -5.97 -3.32
CA GLU A 8 10.31 -6.03 -4.62
C GLU A 8 9.29 -4.91 -4.78
N CYS A 9 8.43 -4.67 -3.78
CA CYS A 9 7.49 -3.55 -3.80
C CYS A 9 8.20 -2.20 -3.97
N SER A 10 9.32 -2.00 -3.27
CA SER A 10 10.12 -0.78 -3.38
C SER A 10 10.71 -0.60 -4.78
N GLN A 11 11.27 -1.66 -5.37
CA GLN A 11 11.82 -1.62 -6.73
C GLN A 11 10.75 -1.31 -7.77
N ARG A 12 9.59 -1.98 -7.69
CA ARG A 12 8.46 -1.75 -8.59
C ARG A 12 7.99 -0.31 -8.50
N LEU A 13 7.80 0.21 -7.29
CA LEU A 13 7.36 1.59 -7.07
C LEU A 13 8.36 2.61 -7.62
N HIS A 14 9.66 2.38 -7.44
CA HIS A 14 10.71 3.24 -7.98
C HIS A 14 10.74 3.25 -9.52
N SER A 15 10.47 2.11 -10.15
CA SER A 15 10.47 1.98 -11.62
C SER A 15 9.35 2.78 -12.32
N LEU A 16 8.30 3.18 -11.59
CA LEU A 16 7.17 3.93 -12.15
C LEU A 16 7.45 5.43 -12.34
N ASN A 17 8.62 5.92 -11.92
CA ASN A 17 9.00 7.33 -11.99
C ASN A 17 7.92 8.26 -11.40
N ILE A 18 7.31 7.84 -10.29
CA ILE A 18 6.28 8.63 -9.62
C ILE A 18 6.86 9.89 -8.99
N THR A 19 6.16 11.00 -9.15
CA THR A 19 6.54 12.29 -8.58
C THR A 19 6.30 12.34 -7.07
N GLN A 20 6.89 13.32 -6.39
CA GLN A 20 6.64 13.51 -4.96
C GLN A 20 5.16 13.73 -4.65
N VAL A 21 4.43 14.46 -5.50
CA VAL A 21 2.99 14.71 -5.35
C VAL A 21 2.19 13.41 -5.48
N GLU A 22 2.49 12.60 -6.50
CA GLU A 22 1.88 11.27 -6.66
C GLU A 22 2.15 10.38 -5.45
N HIS A 23 3.39 10.39 -4.95
CA HIS A 23 3.78 9.68 -3.73
C HIS A 23 2.95 10.11 -2.51
N SER A 24 2.73 11.42 -2.33
CA SER A 24 1.90 11.95 -1.25
C SER A 24 0.43 11.54 -1.36
N LEU A 25 -0.09 11.35 -2.58
CA LEU A 25 -1.46 10.88 -2.81
C LEU A 25 -1.61 9.36 -2.60
N ILE A 26 -0.54 8.58 -2.77
CA ILE A 26 -0.53 7.13 -2.52
C ILE A 26 -0.63 6.82 -1.01
N ILE A 27 0.03 7.61 -0.15
CA ILE A 27 0.11 7.32 1.29
C ILE A 27 -1.28 7.18 1.94
N PRO A 28 -2.24 8.10 1.75
CA PRO A 28 -3.59 7.96 2.31
C PRO A 28 -4.35 6.72 1.79
N ILE A 29 -4.10 6.30 0.55
CA ILE A 29 -4.73 5.09 -0.03
C ILE A 29 -4.25 3.85 0.73
N VAL A 30 -2.96 3.80 1.06
CA VAL A 30 -2.33 2.73 1.86
C VAL A 30 -2.78 2.78 3.32
N LEU A 31 -3.09 3.97 3.86
CA LEU A 31 -3.59 4.08 5.24
C LEU A 31 -5.07 3.69 5.37
N CYS A 32 -5.87 3.85 4.33
CA CYS A 32 -7.29 3.51 4.32
C CYS A 32 -7.55 2.05 3.91
N LEU A 33 -6.72 1.11 4.40
CA LEU A 33 -6.95 -0.31 4.14
C LEU A 33 -8.21 -0.81 4.87
N PRO A 34 -8.92 -1.81 4.31
CA PRO A 34 -10.11 -2.35 4.94
C PRO A 34 -9.76 -2.99 6.29
N ASP A 35 -10.48 -2.60 7.34
CA ASP A 35 -10.41 -3.22 8.66
C ASP A 35 -11.86 -3.41 9.16
N GLU A 36 -12.23 -4.67 9.40
CA GLU A 36 -13.57 -5.08 9.82
C GLU A 36 -13.95 -4.55 11.20
N ASN A 37 -12.96 -4.09 11.99
CA ASN A 37 -13.18 -3.54 13.33
C ASN A 37 -13.37 -2.02 13.32
N LEU A 38 -13.31 -1.36 12.16
CA LEU A 38 -13.54 0.08 12.05
C LEU A 38 -15.01 0.43 12.31
N ILE A 39 -15.22 1.33 13.27
CA ILE A 39 -16.56 1.86 13.61
C ILE A 39 -17.19 2.59 12.42
N ASP A 40 -16.39 3.32 11.64
CA ASP A 40 -16.83 4.10 10.48
C ASP A 40 -16.07 3.68 9.22
N SER A 41 -16.29 2.44 8.80
CA SER A 41 -15.68 1.89 7.59
C SER A 41 -16.12 2.64 6.33
N GLU A 42 -17.36 3.14 6.27
CA GLU A 42 -17.89 3.87 5.11
C GLU A 42 -17.09 5.15 4.84
N SER A 43 -16.87 5.99 5.86
CA SER A 43 -16.08 7.21 5.69
C SER A 43 -14.64 6.91 5.24
N VAL A 44 -14.03 5.84 5.76
CA VAL A 44 -12.67 5.42 5.36
C VAL A 44 -12.64 5.00 3.88
N HIS A 45 -13.66 4.27 3.40
CA HIS A 45 -13.77 3.92 1.99
C HIS A 45 -13.94 5.17 1.11
N ILE A 46 -14.77 6.13 1.53
CA ILE A 46 -14.95 7.40 0.79
C ILE A 46 -13.62 8.15 0.69
N ILE A 47 -12.88 8.27 1.79
CA ILE A 47 -11.57 8.94 1.81
C ILE A 47 -10.60 8.24 0.85
N LYS A 48 -10.54 6.90 0.89
CA LYS A 48 -9.73 6.11 -0.05
C LYS A 48 -10.06 6.44 -1.50
N TYR A 49 -11.35 6.43 -1.86
CA TYR A 49 -11.78 6.73 -3.23
C TYR A 49 -11.43 8.17 -3.65
N CYS A 50 -11.56 9.15 -2.76
CA CYS A 50 -11.17 10.52 -3.03
C CYS A 50 -9.68 10.63 -3.39
N TYR A 51 -8.80 9.96 -2.65
CA TYR A 51 -7.35 9.97 -2.94
C TYR A 51 -6.99 9.16 -4.18
N MET A 52 -7.65 8.03 -4.43
CA MET A 52 -7.50 7.27 -5.68
C MET A 52 -7.86 8.14 -6.90
N TYR A 53 -8.97 8.86 -6.82
CA TYR A 53 -9.41 9.74 -7.90
C TYR A 53 -8.46 10.93 -8.10
N ALA A 54 -8.01 11.56 -7.00
CA ALA A 54 -7.02 12.63 -7.05
C ALA A 54 -5.69 12.17 -7.65
N LEU A 55 -5.21 10.97 -7.31
CA LEU A 55 -4.02 10.37 -7.90
C LEU A 55 -4.18 10.16 -9.40
N TYR A 56 -5.31 9.60 -9.84
CA TYR A 56 -5.55 9.38 -11.27
C TYR A 56 -5.56 10.70 -12.06
N ILE A 57 -6.24 11.74 -11.54
CA ILE A 57 -6.22 13.07 -12.14
C ILE A 57 -4.77 13.59 -12.22
N GLN A 58 -4.00 13.48 -11.14
CA GLN A 58 -2.62 13.95 -11.10
C GLN A 58 -1.75 13.24 -12.15
N LEU A 59 -1.90 11.94 -12.32
CA LEU A 59 -1.20 11.17 -13.37
C LEU A 59 -1.56 11.69 -14.76
N CYS A 60 -2.84 11.95 -15.02
CA CYS A 60 -3.32 12.53 -16.29
C CYS A 60 -2.81 13.96 -16.55
N THR A 61 -2.35 14.71 -15.53
CA THR A 61 -1.75 16.04 -15.76
C THR A 61 -0.34 15.99 -16.36
N THR A 62 0.34 14.84 -16.27
CA THR A 62 1.76 14.70 -16.64
C THR A 62 2.02 13.58 -17.64
N ARG A 63 1.00 12.76 -17.94
CA ARG A 63 1.09 11.56 -18.80
C ARG A 63 -0.11 11.52 -19.74
N THR A 64 -0.03 10.71 -20.79
CA THR A 64 -1.22 10.37 -21.60
C THR A 64 -2.22 9.56 -20.78
N GLU A 65 -3.47 9.50 -21.20
CA GLU A 65 -4.53 8.75 -20.49
C GLU A 65 -4.18 7.25 -20.37
N ASP A 66 -3.68 6.64 -21.45
CA ASP A 66 -3.29 5.21 -21.45
C ASP A 66 -2.12 4.93 -20.50
N GLU A 67 -1.12 5.81 -20.48
CA GLU A 67 0.01 5.72 -19.54
C GLU A 67 -0.46 5.95 -18.09
N ALA A 68 -1.31 6.95 -17.86
CA ALA A 68 -1.84 7.25 -16.54
C ALA A 68 -2.63 6.06 -15.98
N LYS A 69 -3.48 5.44 -16.80
CA LYS A 69 -4.22 4.22 -16.45
C LYS A 69 -3.28 3.05 -16.15
N SER A 70 -2.30 2.80 -17.01
CA SER A 70 -1.32 1.73 -16.81
C SER A 70 -0.52 1.91 -15.52
N VAL A 71 -0.05 3.12 -15.24
CA VAL A 71 0.68 3.44 -14.01
C VAL A 71 -0.23 3.32 -12.78
N PHE A 72 -1.47 3.81 -12.88
CA PHE A 72 -2.45 3.70 -11.80
C PHE A 72 -2.74 2.24 -11.43
N ASP A 73 -3.00 1.38 -12.41
CA ASP A 73 -3.23 -0.05 -12.20
C ASP A 73 -2.02 -0.73 -11.54
N GLN A 74 -0.80 -0.38 -11.97
CA GLN A 74 0.43 -0.89 -11.36
C GLN A 74 0.61 -0.43 -9.91
N ILE A 75 0.25 0.82 -9.60
CA ILE A 75 0.26 1.33 -8.22
C ILE A 75 -0.72 0.52 -7.35
N LEU A 76 -1.94 0.27 -7.83
CA LEU A 76 -2.91 -0.53 -7.06
C LEU A 76 -2.41 -1.94 -6.77
N GLN A 77 -1.78 -2.60 -7.75
CA GLN A 77 -1.16 -3.91 -7.55
C GLN A 77 -0.01 -3.88 -6.52
N ILE A 78 0.76 -2.80 -6.47
CA ILE A 78 1.81 -2.62 -5.46
C ILE A 78 1.18 -2.43 -4.08
N ILE A 79 0.09 -1.66 -3.98
CA ILE A 79 -0.65 -1.47 -2.71
C ILE A 79 -1.17 -2.81 -2.19
N ASP A 80 -1.78 -3.64 -3.04
CA ASP A 80 -2.24 -4.98 -2.63
C ASP A 80 -1.07 -5.89 -2.18
N SER A 81 0.08 -5.77 -2.85
CA SER A 81 1.30 -6.48 -2.45
C SER A 81 1.80 -6.01 -1.08
N LEU A 82 1.71 -4.72 -0.78
CA LEU A 82 2.06 -4.14 0.54
C LEU A 82 1.12 -4.63 1.65
N VAL A 83 -0.16 -4.86 1.36
CA VAL A 83 -1.09 -5.50 2.33
C VAL A 83 -0.57 -6.88 2.70
N THR A 84 -0.19 -7.69 1.71
CA THR A 84 0.35 -9.03 1.93
C THR A 84 1.65 -8.99 2.75
N VAL A 85 2.55 -8.04 2.44
CA VAL A 85 3.78 -7.82 3.23
C VAL A 85 3.46 -7.42 4.66
N SER A 86 2.44 -6.60 4.89
CA SER A 86 1.99 -6.20 6.23
C SER A 86 1.54 -7.41 7.07
N GLU A 87 0.77 -8.32 6.48
CA GLU A 87 0.35 -9.55 7.16
C GLU A 87 1.55 -10.45 7.51
N LEU A 88 2.48 -10.65 6.56
CA LEU A 88 3.73 -11.39 6.83
C LEU A 88 4.59 -10.73 7.92
N CYS A 89 4.59 -9.40 8.01
CA CYS A 89 5.26 -8.69 9.10
C CYS A 89 4.59 -8.97 10.45
N LYS A 90 3.25 -8.97 10.51
CA LYS A 90 2.50 -9.27 11.74
C LYS A 90 2.76 -10.69 12.23
N GLU A 91 2.77 -11.67 11.32
CA GLU A 91 3.08 -13.08 11.63
C GLU A 91 4.48 -13.21 12.25
N ASN A 92 5.51 -12.66 11.57
CA ASN A 92 6.89 -12.73 12.06
C ASN A 92 7.09 -12.01 13.40
N ILE A 93 6.42 -10.87 13.63
CA ILE A 93 6.47 -10.16 14.92
C ILE A 93 5.77 -10.99 16.00
N GLY A 94 4.65 -11.63 15.68
CA GLY A 94 3.98 -12.58 16.58
C GLY A 94 4.94 -13.68 17.01
N GLU A 95 5.57 -14.37 16.04
CA GLU A 95 6.55 -15.43 16.31
C GLU A 95 7.67 -14.95 17.26
N LEU A 96 8.25 -13.76 17.03
CA LEU A 96 9.30 -13.21 17.88
C LEU A 96 8.85 -12.93 19.32
N ILE A 97 7.60 -12.52 19.54
CA ILE A 97 7.06 -12.23 20.87
C ILE A 97 6.72 -13.53 21.63
N PHE A 98 6.27 -14.58 20.92
CA PHE A 98 5.88 -15.85 21.53
C PHE A 98 7.05 -16.85 21.71
N ASP A 99 8.11 -16.79 20.91
CA ASP A 99 9.33 -17.61 21.10
C ASP A 99 10.11 -17.24 22.39
N GLU A 100 10.06 -15.97 22.81
CA GLU A 100 10.69 -15.53 24.06
C GLU A 100 9.95 -16.00 25.33
N THR A 101 8.69 -16.46 25.19
CA THR A 101 7.89 -16.92 26.34
C THR A 101 8.03 -18.42 26.61
N GLU A 102 8.36 -19.24 25.60
CA GLU A 102 8.62 -20.69 25.79
C GLU A 102 10.07 -21.01 26.21
N SER A 103 11.00 -20.06 26.08
CA SER A 103 12.42 -20.23 26.46
C SER A 103 12.74 -19.85 27.92
N GLN A 104 11.72 -19.59 28.74
CA GLN A 104 11.84 -19.26 30.18
C GLN A 104 11.21 -20.30 31.14
N GLU A 105 10.82 -21.49 30.67
CA GLU A 105 10.40 -22.62 31.53
C GLU A 105 11.50 -23.66 31.81
#